data_AF-A0A7C7LB63-F1
#
_entry.id   AF-A0A7C7LB63-F1
#
_cell.length_a   1.000
_cell.length_b   1.000
_cell.length_c   1.000
_cell.angle_alpha   90.00
_cell.angle_beta   90.00
_cell.angle_gamma   90.00
#
_symmetry.space_group_name_H-M   'P 1'
#
loop_
_entity.id
_entity.type
_entity.pdbx_description
1 polymer ?
#
loop_
_entity_poly.entity_id
_entity_poly.type
_entity_poly.pdbx_seq_one_letter_code
_entity_poly.pdbx_strand_id
1 'polypeptide(L)'
;MFRSIITTAAIAALAAGASAQSQLPAGNLHRSVAPSTGIYKMDTGFEATSLAYRSGPETIFNNRDGLTYYYTTSWTTDEYGDGGAFAAQGVSGMEQVNGMTFTYCTPMADPTGAGVLDTELRFYMVNDSANFAGIVGWVDANTRNEACVLGIGGLPGDQAGTGFACWIVGLDLAGGYECSLPQESATGMMETWGWSMTYLDPLNGSGPVLDSITGGAVPGYGSFDHFQWYDMAQPLGLENVGAYWFGGGAKVQGSWDLSLAGNVNDSTAYTSANPGVNDTVCFTCTSEIRPGQAAGWAVTNADGVTDYAMLVSTGAADLPIVAGGSASLLINHTSMPAGPFPMGLVGSMGANLPTAIPPNVYTQAVGYSGALSPANTTAASNGMKSVN
;
A
#
# COMPACT_ATOMS: atom_id res chain seq x y z
N MET A 1 -11.33 -43.21 30.95
CA MET A 1 -12.52 -42.72 30.23
C MET A 1 -12.32 -41.24 29.94
N PHE A 2 -11.67 -40.91 28.82
CA PHE A 2 -11.39 -39.53 28.38
C PHE A 2 -11.66 -39.45 26.87
N ARG A 3 -12.93 -39.56 26.48
CA ARG A 3 -13.38 -39.42 25.09
C ARG A 3 -14.81 -38.92 25.10
N SER A 4 -15.03 -37.61 25.18
CA SER A 4 -16.34 -36.98 24.87
C SER A 4 -16.34 -35.44 24.81
N ILE A 5 -15.26 -34.71 25.11
CA ILE A 5 -15.33 -33.22 25.18
C ILE A 5 -14.84 -32.53 23.87
N ILE A 6 -14.16 -33.23 22.96
CA ILE A 6 -13.55 -32.59 21.79
C ILE A 6 -14.53 -32.43 20.61
N THR A 7 -15.65 -33.16 20.58
CA THR A 7 -16.59 -33.11 19.44
C THR A 7 -17.60 -31.96 19.51
N THR A 8 -17.86 -31.37 20.68
CA THR A 8 -18.90 -30.35 20.85
C THR A 8 -18.42 -28.94 20.52
N ALA A 9 -17.12 -28.66 20.66
CA ALA A 9 -16.52 -27.38 20.27
C ALA A 9 -16.46 -27.19 18.74
N ALA A 10 -16.19 -28.26 17.99
CA ALA A 10 -16.16 -28.22 16.53
C ALA A 10 -17.56 -28.00 15.92
N ILE A 11 -18.62 -28.54 16.53
CA ILE A 11 -20.00 -28.37 16.04
C ILE A 11 -20.52 -26.96 16.36
N ALA A 12 -20.11 -26.36 17.49
CA ALA A 12 -20.45 -24.97 17.80
C ALA A 12 -19.73 -23.99 16.87
N ALA A 13 -18.48 -24.26 16.46
CA ALA A 13 -17.75 -23.45 15.48
C ALA A 13 -18.34 -23.56 14.06
N LEU A 14 -18.73 -24.76 13.61
CA LEU A 14 -19.42 -24.92 12.32
C LEU A 14 -20.85 -24.34 12.33
N ALA A 15 -21.55 -24.37 13.47
CA ALA A 15 -22.89 -23.78 13.58
C ALA A 15 -22.85 -22.24 13.64
N ALA A 16 -21.82 -21.65 14.28
CA ALA A 16 -21.59 -20.21 14.26
C ALA A 16 -21.25 -19.70 12.85
N GLY A 17 -20.46 -20.47 12.08
CA GLY A 17 -20.16 -20.17 10.67
C GLY A 17 -21.37 -20.28 9.74
N ALA A 18 -22.32 -21.18 10.02
CA ALA A 18 -23.54 -21.31 9.21
C ALA A 18 -24.60 -20.25 9.52
N SER A 19 -24.65 -19.71 10.74
CA SER A 19 -25.57 -18.63 11.12
C SER A 19 -25.09 -17.22 10.73
N ALA A 20 -23.80 -17.05 10.40
CA ALA A 20 -23.28 -15.81 9.81
C ALA A 20 -23.65 -15.64 8.33
N GLN A 21 -24.21 -16.69 7.70
CA GLN A 21 -24.57 -16.68 6.28
C GLN A 21 -25.94 -16.01 6.00
N SER A 22 -26.63 -15.47 7.01
CA SER A 22 -27.95 -14.87 6.84
C SER A 22 -27.94 -13.37 7.10
N GLN A 23 -27.41 -12.56 6.19
CA GLN A 23 -27.97 -11.23 5.81
C GLN A 23 -27.20 -10.41 4.76
N LEU A 24 -26.33 -10.98 3.93
CA LEU A 24 -25.93 -10.26 2.72
C LEU A 24 -27.10 -10.27 1.72
N PRO A 25 -27.54 -9.12 1.17
CA PRO A 25 -28.41 -9.13 0.01
C PRO A 25 -27.67 -9.88 -1.09
N ALA A 26 -28.17 -11.06 -1.48
CA ALA A 26 -27.59 -11.91 -2.52
C ALA A 26 -27.67 -11.28 -3.95
N GLY A 27 -27.62 -9.93 -4.06
CA GLY A 27 -27.86 -9.16 -5.29
C GLY A 27 -26.90 -8.00 -5.54
N ASN A 28 -25.80 -7.87 -4.79
CA ASN A 28 -24.84 -6.76 -4.97
C ASN A 28 -23.66 -7.11 -5.89
N LEU A 29 -23.63 -8.31 -6.48
CA LEU A 29 -22.63 -8.70 -7.47
C LEU A 29 -23.09 -8.33 -8.87
N HIS A 30 -22.25 -7.61 -9.61
CA HIS A 30 -22.55 -7.10 -10.93
C HIS A 30 -21.40 -7.39 -11.91
N ARG A 31 -21.72 -7.44 -13.20
CA ARG A 31 -20.70 -7.63 -14.24
C ARG A 31 -19.95 -6.32 -14.50
N SER A 32 -18.62 -6.37 -14.53
CA SER A 32 -17.80 -5.21 -14.90
C SER A 32 -17.78 -4.96 -16.41
N VAL A 33 -17.34 -3.77 -16.80
CA VAL A 33 -16.96 -3.43 -18.18
C VAL A 33 -15.44 -3.36 -18.30
N ALA A 34 -14.92 -3.29 -19.53
CA ALA A 34 -13.50 -3.07 -19.73
C ALA A 34 -13.07 -1.74 -19.05
N PRO A 35 -12.06 -1.76 -18.17
CA PRO A 35 -11.72 -0.59 -17.39
C PRO A 35 -10.91 0.41 -18.23
N SER A 36 -11.03 1.68 -17.85
CA SER A 36 -10.03 2.69 -18.19
C SER A 36 -8.89 2.68 -17.15
N THR A 37 -7.80 3.36 -17.43
CA THR A 37 -6.61 3.37 -16.57
C THR A 37 -6.16 4.77 -16.20
N GLY A 38 -5.59 4.92 -15.01
CA GLY A 38 -4.91 6.15 -14.61
C GLY A 38 -4.05 5.98 -13.38
N ILE A 39 -3.36 7.05 -13.01
CA ILE A 39 -2.50 7.13 -11.84
C ILE A 39 -3.06 8.19 -10.91
N TYR A 40 -3.11 7.90 -9.62
CA TYR A 40 -3.41 8.85 -8.57
C TYR A 40 -2.14 9.14 -7.78
N LYS A 41 -1.74 10.41 -7.74
CA LYS A 41 -0.65 10.88 -6.88
C LYS A 41 -1.25 11.66 -5.73
N MET A 42 -0.75 11.43 -4.52
CA MET A 42 -1.31 12.05 -3.32
C MET A 42 -1.16 13.58 -3.29
N ASP A 43 -0.21 14.14 -4.05
CA ASP A 43 0.06 15.58 -4.12
C ASP A 43 -0.68 16.32 -5.26
N THR A 44 -0.97 15.62 -6.35
CA THR A 44 -1.44 16.22 -7.62
C THR A 44 -2.76 15.64 -8.12
N GLY A 45 -3.26 14.57 -7.50
CA GLY A 45 -4.54 13.95 -7.81
C GLY A 45 -4.48 12.94 -8.96
N PHE A 46 -5.63 12.71 -9.59
CA PHE A 46 -5.79 11.72 -10.66
C PHE A 46 -5.33 12.25 -12.03
N GLU A 47 -4.58 11.41 -12.76
CA GLU A 47 -4.19 11.63 -14.15
C GLU A 47 -4.56 10.40 -15.01
N ALA A 48 -5.40 10.60 -16.02
CA ALA A 48 -5.74 9.56 -16.98
C ALA A 48 -4.53 9.28 -17.90
N THR A 49 -3.99 8.07 -17.82
CA THR A 49 -2.79 7.67 -18.56
C THR A 49 -2.89 6.19 -18.95
N SER A 50 -2.09 5.73 -19.91
CA SER A 50 -1.82 4.29 -20.02
C SER A 50 -1.13 3.86 -18.73
N LEU A 51 -1.72 2.92 -18.00
CA LEU A 51 -1.27 2.53 -16.66
C LEU A 51 0.26 2.37 -16.62
N ALA A 52 0.96 3.30 -15.97
CA ALA A 52 2.37 3.19 -15.69
C ALA A 52 2.53 2.88 -14.21
N TYR A 53 2.87 1.63 -13.90
CA TYR A 53 3.27 1.24 -12.55
C TYR A 53 4.52 2.06 -12.15
N ARG A 54 4.48 2.73 -11.00
CA ARG A 54 5.62 3.42 -10.35
C ARG A 54 5.40 3.40 -8.83
N SER A 55 6.41 3.49 -7.97
CA SER A 55 7.82 3.10 -8.13
C SER A 55 8.23 2.27 -6.91
N GLY A 56 8.58 1.01 -7.18
CA GLY A 56 9.19 0.03 -6.29
C GLY A 56 9.63 -1.12 -7.20
N PRO A 57 10.83 -1.72 -7.01
CA PRO A 57 11.29 -2.78 -7.90
C PRO A 57 10.49 -4.09 -7.75
N GLU A 58 9.65 -4.21 -6.72
CA GLU A 58 9.02 -5.47 -6.33
C GLU A 58 7.51 -5.31 -6.11
N THR A 59 6.73 -6.15 -6.81
CA THR A 59 5.35 -6.45 -6.45
C THR A 59 5.38 -7.39 -5.24
N ILE A 60 4.99 -6.88 -4.07
CA ILE A 60 5.05 -7.62 -2.80
C ILE A 60 3.76 -8.38 -2.50
N PHE A 61 2.66 -8.02 -3.17
CA PHE A 61 1.38 -8.71 -3.09
C PHE A 61 0.58 -8.52 -4.38
N ASN A 62 -0.13 -9.55 -4.84
CA ASN A 62 -0.91 -9.47 -6.07
C ASN A 62 -2.09 -10.45 -6.10
N ASN A 63 -3.30 -9.91 -6.11
CA ASN A 63 -4.58 -10.58 -6.30
C ASN A 63 -5.23 -10.15 -7.64
N ARG A 64 -4.43 -9.92 -8.69
CA ARG A 64 -4.93 -9.45 -10.00
C ARG A 64 -4.67 -10.50 -11.09
N ASP A 65 -5.72 -11.09 -11.63
CA ASP A 65 -5.72 -12.17 -12.63
C ASP A 65 -6.67 -11.88 -13.82
N GLY A 66 -7.76 -11.13 -13.61
CA GLY A 66 -8.67 -10.74 -14.69
C GLY A 66 -10.05 -10.29 -14.22
N LEU A 67 -10.39 -9.02 -14.51
CA LEU A 67 -11.63 -8.37 -14.08
C LEU A 67 -12.88 -9.09 -14.62
N THR A 68 -13.78 -9.49 -13.73
CA THR A 68 -15.02 -10.17 -14.16
C THR A 68 -16.28 -9.64 -13.48
N TYR A 69 -16.20 -9.26 -12.21
CA TYR A 69 -17.36 -8.80 -11.44
C TYR A 69 -16.97 -7.73 -10.43
N TYR A 70 -17.90 -6.86 -10.05
CA TYR A 70 -17.71 -5.91 -8.96
C TYR A 70 -18.85 -6.01 -7.97
N TYR A 71 -18.58 -5.59 -6.73
CA TYR A 71 -19.57 -5.62 -5.65
C TYR A 71 -19.93 -4.19 -5.27
N THR A 72 -21.21 -3.82 -5.32
CA THR A 72 -21.64 -2.45 -5.01
C THR A 72 -21.72 -2.21 -3.50
N THR A 73 -21.25 -1.06 -3.03
CA THR A 73 -21.60 -0.55 -1.69
C THR A 73 -23.09 -0.23 -1.63
N SER A 74 -23.70 -0.49 -0.47
CA SER A 74 -25.11 -0.18 -0.22
C SER A 74 -25.27 1.16 0.47
N TRP A 75 -24.24 1.64 1.18
CA TRP A 75 -24.20 2.91 1.90
C TRP A 75 -22.80 3.53 1.89
N THR A 76 -22.71 4.83 2.18
CA THR A 76 -21.42 5.54 2.33
C THR A 76 -20.65 5.13 3.60
N THR A 77 -21.28 4.34 4.46
CA THR A 77 -20.68 3.79 5.69
C THR A 77 -20.28 2.32 5.52
N ASP A 78 -20.57 1.72 4.37
CA ASP A 78 -20.17 0.35 4.08
C ASP A 78 -18.68 0.31 3.73
N GLU A 79 -18.00 -0.60 4.41
CA GLU A 79 -16.59 -0.89 4.20
C GLU A 79 -16.44 -2.37 3.84
N TYR A 80 -15.80 -2.65 2.71
CA TYR A 80 -15.49 -4.03 2.30
C TYR A 80 -14.03 -4.33 2.57
N GLY A 81 -13.80 -5.23 3.52
CA GLY A 81 -12.48 -5.63 3.98
C GLY A 81 -12.05 -6.98 3.41
N ASP A 82 -10.76 -7.10 3.15
CA ASP A 82 -10.06 -8.34 2.79
C ASP A 82 -8.66 -8.31 3.43
N GLY A 83 -7.84 -9.31 3.20
CA GLY A 83 -6.53 -9.41 3.81
C GLY A 83 -5.53 -10.21 3.01
N GLY A 84 -4.33 -10.24 3.54
CA GLY A 84 -3.22 -10.99 3.02
C GLY A 84 -2.18 -11.20 4.11
N ALA A 85 -1.06 -11.80 3.73
CA ALA A 85 0.12 -11.88 4.56
C ALA A 85 1.35 -11.47 3.75
N PHE A 86 2.39 -11.03 4.45
CA PHE A 86 3.74 -11.01 3.89
C PHE A 86 4.51 -12.16 4.51
N ALA A 87 5.05 -13.04 3.68
CA ALA A 87 5.90 -14.13 4.15
C ALA A 87 7.12 -13.55 4.87
N ALA A 88 7.64 -14.22 5.89
CA ALA A 88 8.87 -13.83 6.57
C ALA A 88 10.06 -13.71 5.59
N GLN A 89 10.39 -12.49 5.19
CA GLN A 89 11.42 -12.08 4.23
C GLN A 89 12.22 -10.92 4.85
N GLY A 90 13.53 -11.11 4.97
CA GLY A 90 14.39 -10.11 5.59
C GLY A 90 14.33 -10.11 7.13
N VAL A 91 14.87 -9.04 7.71
CA VAL A 91 15.14 -8.83 9.14
C VAL A 91 14.23 -7.76 9.73
N SER A 92 13.59 -6.94 8.88
CA SER A 92 12.71 -5.83 9.23
C SER A 92 11.46 -6.26 10.04
N GLY A 93 10.83 -7.39 9.68
CA GLY A 93 9.54 -7.83 10.21
C GLY A 93 8.35 -6.95 9.80
N MET A 94 8.59 -5.96 8.94
CA MET A 94 7.61 -5.04 8.38
C MET A 94 7.88 -4.86 6.89
N GLU A 95 6.82 -4.81 6.10
CA GLU A 95 6.86 -4.42 4.69
C GLU A 95 6.28 -3.01 4.54
N GLN A 96 6.98 -2.16 3.80
CA GLN A 96 6.52 -0.82 3.50
C GLN A 96 5.91 -0.78 2.10
N VAL A 97 4.59 -0.60 2.04
CA VAL A 97 3.82 -0.35 0.83
C VAL A 97 4.09 1.07 0.35
N ASN A 98 4.67 1.20 -0.84
CA ASN A 98 4.97 2.48 -1.49
C ASN A 98 4.18 2.71 -2.79
N GLY A 99 3.37 1.73 -3.17
CA GLY A 99 2.46 1.84 -4.29
C GLY A 99 1.37 0.80 -4.22
N MET A 100 0.25 1.08 -4.86
CA MET A 100 -0.92 0.21 -4.86
C MET A 100 -1.60 0.25 -6.22
N THR A 101 -2.28 -0.82 -6.61
CA THR A 101 -3.18 -0.78 -7.76
C THR A 101 -4.45 -1.50 -7.37
N PHE A 102 -5.58 -0.80 -7.51
CA PHE A 102 -6.90 -1.35 -7.27
C PHE A 102 -7.83 -1.02 -8.43
N THR A 103 -8.93 -1.75 -8.52
CA THR A 103 -9.97 -1.50 -9.52
C THR A 103 -11.31 -1.26 -8.84
N TYR A 104 -12.02 -0.24 -9.31
CA TYR A 104 -13.39 0.03 -8.90
C TYR A 104 -14.29 0.21 -10.11
N CYS A 105 -15.60 0.14 -9.88
CA CYS A 105 -16.59 0.60 -10.83
C CYS A 105 -17.61 1.53 -10.17
N THR A 106 -18.21 2.40 -10.97
CA THR A 106 -19.19 3.38 -10.48
C THR A 106 -20.21 3.76 -11.56
N PRO A 107 -21.48 4.00 -11.18
CA PRO A 107 -22.49 4.58 -12.05
C PRO A 107 -22.46 6.11 -12.09
N MET A 108 -21.59 6.77 -11.31
CA MET A 108 -21.54 8.23 -11.25
C MET A 108 -21.14 8.82 -12.59
N ALA A 109 -21.96 9.74 -13.12
CA ALA A 109 -21.64 10.43 -14.37
C ALA A 109 -20.53 11.48 -14.14
N ASP A 110 -19.51 11.46 -14.99
CA ASP A 110 -18.41 12.43 -14.99
C ASP A 110 -18.14 12.96 -16.41
N PRO A 111 -19.13 13.60 -17.07
CA PRO A 111 -19.00 14.02 -18.46
C PRO A 111 -17.92 15.09 -18.67
N THR A 112 -17.45 15.74 -17.61
CA THR A 112 -16.40 16.76 -17.64
C THR A 112 -15.01 16.22 -17.33
N GLY A 113 -14.90 14.97 -16.84
CA GLY A 113 -13.64 14.39 -16.37
C GLY A 113 -13.07 15.12 -15.14
N ALA A 114 -13.94 15.71 -14.31
CA ALA A 114 -13.52 16.53 -13.18
C ALA A 114 -13.17 15.68 -11.94
N GLY A 115 -13.49 14.38 -11.98
CA GLY A 115 -13.48 13.54 -10.79
C GLY A 115 -14.74 13.75 -9.98
N VAL A 116 -15.39 12.66 -9.60
CA VAL A 116 -16.70 12.68 -8.92
C VAL A 116 -16.79 11.74 -7.73
N LEU A 117 -15.83 10.81 -7.62
CA LEU A 117 -15.85 9.77 -6.61
C LEU A 117 -14.74 10.00 -5.58
N ASP A 118 -15.14 10.04 -4.32
CA ASP A 118 -14.22 10.06 -3.18
C ASP A 118 -14.23 8.69 -2.50
N THR A 119 -13.07 8.21 -2.09
CA THR A 119 -12.91 6.90 -1.43
C THR A 119 -11.86 6.96 -0.34
N GLU A 120 -12.02 6.13 0.68
CA GLU A 120 -11.00 5.87 1.68
C GLU A 120 -10.49 4.44 1.51
N LEU A 121 -9.17 4.30 1.47
CA LEU A 121 -8.50 3.01 1.61
C LEU A 121 -7.89 2.93 2.99
N ARG A 122 -8.19 1.86 3.71
CA ARG A 122 -7.62 1.61 5.04
C ARG A 122 -6.77 0.36 4.99
N PHE A 123 -5.64 0.41 5.68
CA PHE A 123 -4.80 -0.74 5.94
C PHE A 123 -4.80 -1.01 7.44
N TYR A 124 -4.87 -2.28 7.80
CA TYR A 124 -4.97 -2.74 9.18
C TYR A 124 -3.81 -3.64 9.53
N MET A 125 -3.28 -3.47 10.74
CA MET A 125 -2.15 -4.26 11.21
C MET A 125 -2.52 -5.73 11.43
N VAL A 126 -3.79 -6.04 11.71
CA VAL A 126 -4.23 -7.41 11.99
C VAL A 126 -5.58 -7.69 11.36
N ASN A 127 -5.67 -8.82 10.66
CA ASN A 127 -6.92 -9.33 10.12
C ASN A 127 -7.09 -10.82 10.45
N ASP A 128 -7.99 -11.16 11.38
CA ASP A 128 -8.37 -12.54 11.69
C ASP A 128 -9.41 -13.09 10.69
N SER A 129 -9.05 -13.01 9.40
CA SER A 129 -9.88 -13.53 8.30
C SER A 129 -9.95 -15.06 8.31
N ALA A 130 -8.93 -15.75 8.82
CA ALA A 130 -8.94 -17.20 8.94
C ALA A 130 -10.12 -17.73 9.79
N ASN A 131 -10.59 -16.95 10.76
CA ASN A 131 -11.73 -17.29 11.62
C ASN A 131 -13.02 -16.54 11.26
N PHE A 132 -13.06 -15.84 10.13
CA PHE A 132 -14.17 -14.94 9.73
C PHE A 132 -14.51 -13.87 10.79
N ALA A 133 -13.60 -13.60 11.72
CA ALA A 133 -13.74 -12.54 12.72
C ALA A 133 -13.33 -11.18 12.14
N GLY A 134 -12.39 -11.22 11.20
CA GLY A 134 -11.99 -10.11 10.37
C GLY A 134 -10.99 -9.16 10.96
N ILE A 135 -10.99 -7.91 10.52
CA ILE A 135 -10.19 -6.85 11.11
C ILE A 135 -10.47 -6.78 12.61
N VAL A 136 -9.41 -6.88 13.41
CA VAL A 136 -9.46 -6.90 14.87
C VAL A 136 -8.64 -5.76 15.47
N GLY A 137 -8.81 -5.56 16.79
CA GLY A 137 -8.04 -4.58 17.55
C GLY A 137 -8.71 -3.21 17.68
N TRP A 138 -10.01 -3.12 17.43
CA TRP A 138 -10.76 -1.88 17.58
C TRP A 138 -11.03 -1.60 19.05
N VAL A 139 -10.52 -0.47 19.55
CA VAL A 139 -10.68 -0.03 20.95
C VAL A 139 -11.72 1.06 21.06
N ASP A 140 -11.74 1.98 20.09
CA ASP A 140 -12.75 3.03 19.92
C ASP A 140 -12.78 3.52 18.47
N ALA A 141 -13.69 4.46 18.16
CA ALA A 141 -13.87 5.01 16.82
C ALA A 141 -12.62 5.72 16.25
N ASN A 142 -11.67 6.11 17.10
CA ASN A 142 -10.41 6.74 16.70
C ASN A 142 -9.22 5.78 16.79
N THR A 143 -9.46 4.54 17.22
CA THR A 143 -8.42 3.55 17.53
C THR A 143 -8.84 2.20 16.95
N ARG A 144 -8.85 2.10 15.62
CA ARG A 144 -9.30 0.91 14.87
C ARG A 144 -8.17 0.04 14.33
N ASN A 145 -7.00 0.09 14.96
CA ASN A 145 -5.82 -0.70 14.57
C ASN A 145 -5.39 -0.47 13.10
N GLU A 146 -5.70 0.72 12.58
CA GLU A 146 -5.29 1.13 11.24
C GLU A 146 -3.77 1.37 11.23
N ALA A 147 -3.09 0.71 10.31
CA ALA A 147 -1.69 1.00 9.99
C ALA A 147 -1.59 2.36 9.28
N CYS A 148 -2.52 2.62 8.36
CA CYS A 148 -2.69 3.90 7.69
C CYS A 148 -4.09 4.01 7.07
N VAL A 149 -4.49 5.25 6.78
CA VAL A 149 -5.74 5.58 6.08
C VAL A 149 -5.39 6.58 4.96
N LEU A 150 -5.82 6.27 3.74
CA LEU A 150 -5.59 7.07 2.54
C LEU A 150 -6.94 7.63 2.06
N GLY A 151 -7.10 8.95 2.15
CA GLY A 151 -8.22 9.65 1.53
C GLY A 151 -7.90 9.97 0.07
N ILE A 152 -8.72 9.48 -0.85
CA ILE A 152 -8.56 9.64 -2.30
C ILE A 152 -9.78 10.41 -2.81
N GLY A 153 -9.56 11.60 -3.34
CA GLY A 153 -10.63 12.46 -3.81
C GLY A 153 -10.63 12.61 -5.32
N GLY A 154 -11.80 12.78 -5.93
CA GLY A 154 -11.90 13.12 -7.35
C GLY A 154 -11.46 11.99 -8.30
N LEU A 155 -11.76 10.74 -7.96
CA LEU A 155 -11.64 9.63 -8.90
C LEU A 155 -12.68 9.77 -10.03
N PRO A 156 -12.34 9.35 -11.27
CA PRO A 156 -13.19 9.54 -12.42
C PRO A 156 -14.47 8.68 -12.38
N GLY A 157 -15.55 9.24 -12.93
CA GLY A 157 -16.80 8.52 -13.14
C GLY A 157 -16.93 7.97 -14.56
N ASP A 158 -18.18 7.78 -14.99
CA ASP A 158 -18.53 7.51 -16.38
C ASP A 158 -18.49 8.79 -17.22
N GLN A 159 -17.40 8.92 -17.98
CA GLN A 159 -17.19 10.04 -18.90
C GLN A 159 -17.96 9.90 -20.21
N ALA A 160 -18.41 8.69 -20.54
CA ALA A 160 -19.10 8.40 -21.80
C ALA A 160 -20.62 8.60 -21.73
N GLY A 161 -21.17 8.80 -20.52
CA GLY A 161 -22.62 8.98 -20.31
C GLY A 161 -23.43 7.70 -20.56
N THR A 162 -22.79 6.55 -20.45
CA THR A 162 -23.39 5.21 -20.58
C THR A 162 -24.12 4.74 -19.31
N GLY A 163 -23.93 5.46 -18.20
CA GLY A 163 -24.46 5.17 -16.87
C GLY A 163 -23.58 4.28 -16.01
N PHE A 164 -22.38 3.88 -16.48
CA PHE A 164 -21.48 2.99 -15.74
C PHE A 164 -20.04 2.96 -16.30
N ALA A 165 -19.03 3.01 -15.43
CA ALA A 165 -17.63 2.86 -15.82
C ALA A 165 -16.81 2.11 -14.77
N CYS A 166 -15.74 1.44 -15.23
CA CYS A 166 -14.73 0.82 -14.37
C CYS A 166 -13.35 1.44 -14.62
N TRP A 167 -12.54 1.50 -13.57
CA TRP A 167 -11.22 2.13 -13.62
C TRP A 167 -10.21 1.32 -12.82
N ILE A 168 -9.04 1.07 -13.42
CA ILE A 168 -7.85 0.61 -12.70
C ILE A 168 -7.05 1.86 -12.31
N VAL A 169 -6.82 2.02 -11.00
CA VAL A 169 -6.08 3.15 -10.45
C VAL A 169 -4.77 2.65 -9.86
N GLY A 170 -3.65 3.13 -10.40
CA GLY A 170 -2.34 3.00 -9.74
C GLY A 170 -2.13 4.16 -8.77
N LEU A 171 -1.84 3.87 -7.51
CA LEU A 171 -1.49 4.86 -6.49
C LEU A 171 0.01 4.89 -6.30
N ASP A 172 0.56 6.09 -6.41
CA ASP A 172 1.94 6.37 -6.04
C ASP A 172 1.97 6.93 -4.61
N LEU A 173 2.50 6.14 -3.67
CA LEU A 173 2.62 6.51 -2.26
C LEU A 173 4.05 6.90 -1.89
N ALA A 174 4.98 6.83 -2.85
CA ALA A 174 6.37 7.12 -2.60
C ALA A 174 6.57 8.61 -2.25
N GLY A 175 7.46 8.87 -1.30
CA GLY A 175 7.82 10.24 -0.91
C GLY A 175 7.04 10.79 0.29
N GLY A 176 6.50 9.92 1.16
CA GLY A 176 5.93 10.32 2.45
C GLY A 176 4.51 9.84 2.73
N TYR A 177 3.91 9.05 1.83
CA TYR A 177 2.56 8.49 2.01
C TYR A 177 2.59 6.97 2.15
N GLU A 178 3.78 6.40 2.35
CA GLU A 178 3.98 4.96 2.46
C GLU A 178 3.33 4.37 3.72
N CYS A 179 2.83 3.14 3.61
CA CYS A 179 2.17 2.43 4.71
C CYS A 179 3.00 1.23 5.14
N SER A 180 3.25 1.07 6.45
CA SER A 180 4.02 -0.08 6.96
C SER A 180 3.08 -1.13 7.52
N LEU A 181 3.18 -2.35 7.00
CA LEU A 181 2.37 -3.50 7.37
C LEU A 181 3.24 -4.61 7.96
N PRO A 182 2.72 -5.40 8.91
CA PRO A 182 3.50 -6.46 9.52
C PRO A 182 3.71 -7.62 8.55
N GLN A 183 4.87 -8.24 8.71
CA GLN A 183 5.23 -9.49 8.08
C GLN A 183 5.14 -10.61 9.12
N GLU A 184 5.02 -11.86 8.65
CA GLU A 184 5.15 -13.01 9.53
C GLU A 184 6.45 -12.97 10.37
N SER A 185 6.29 -13.12 11.69
CA SER A 185 7.40 -13.25 12.64
C SER A 185 8.28 -14.49 12.40
N ALA A 186 7.72 -15.52 11.76
CA ALA A 186 8.43 -16.70 11.27
C ALA A 186 7.68 -17.32 10.09
N THR A 187 8.42 -17.96 9.18
CA THR A 187 7.86 -18.58 7.97
C THR A 187 6.71 -19.54 8.28
N GLY A 188 5.54 -19.26 7.71
CA GLY A 188 4.35 -20.11 7.79
C GLY A 188 3.48 -19.87 9.03
N MET A 189 3.72 -18.78 9.76
CA MET A 189 2.86 -18.37 10.88
C MET A 189 1.52 -17.77 10.42
N MET A 190 1.42 -17.34 9.15
CA MET A 190 0.23 -16.74 8.54
C MET A 190 -0.32 -15.55 9.34
N GLU A 191 0.57 -14.72 9.89
CA GLU A 191 0.22 -13.42 10.47
C GLU A 191 -0.27 -12.52 9.33
N THR A 192 -1.48 -11.98 9.50
CA THR A 192 -2.26 -11.42 8.40
C THR A 192 -2.63 -9.99 8.69
N TRP A 193 -2.47 -9.17 7.66
CA TRP A 193 -2.88 -7.77 7.63
C TRP A 193 -4.20 -7.65 6.88
N GLY A 194 -4.90 -6.55 7.14
CA GLY A 194 -6.18 -6.24 6.49
C GLY A 194 -6.06 -5.03 5.60
N TRP A 195 -6.98 -4.93 4.65
CA TRP A 195 -7.21 -3.70 3.92
C TRP A 195 -8.69 -3.58 3.58
N SER A 196 -9.15 -2.37 3.29
CA SER A 196 -10.53 -2.15 2.91
C SER A 196 -10.72 -0.92 2.04
N MET A 197 -11.91 -0.86 1.44
CA MET A 197 -12.39 0.26 0.64
C MET A 197 -13.73 0.74 1.16
N THR A 198 -13.85 2.06 1.31
CA THR A 198 -15.10 2.76 1.56
C THR A 198 -15.30 3.81 0.46
N TYR A 199 -16.49 3.86 -0.13
CA TYR A 199 -16.83 4.86 -1.15
C TYR A 199 -17.73 5.91 -0.49
N LEU A 200 -17.27 7.17 -0.49
CA LEU A 200 -17.88 8.25 0.31
C LEU A 200 -18.97 9.01 -0.45
N ASP A 201 -19.26 8.63 -1.69
CA ASP A 201 -20.20 9.33 -2.52
C ASP A 201 -21.67 9.00 -2.15
N PRO A 202 -22.60 9.97 -2.24
CA PRO A 202 -23.99 9.77 -1.84
C PRO A 202 -24.80 8.88 -2.81
N LEU A 203 -24.25 8.48 -3.95
CA LEU A 203 -24.93 7.68 -4.96
C LEU A 203 -24.52 6.21 -4.83
N ASN A 204 -25.30 5.45 -4.06
CA ASN A 204 -25.07 4.01 -3.87
C ASN A 204 -24.91 3.28 -5.21
N GLY A 205 -23.82 2.52 -5.37
CA GLY A 205 -23.52 1.77 -6.60
C GLY A 205 -22.05 1.79 -7.03
N SER A 206 -21.21 2.61 -6.40
CA SER A 206 -19.76 2.48 -6.50
C SER A 206 -19.29 1.21 -5.76
N GLY A 207 -18.17 0.62 -6.17
CA GLY A 207 -17.65 -0.52 -5.42
C GLY A 207 -16.44 -1.21 -6.04
N PRO A 208 -15.78 -2.07 -5.25
CA PRO A 208 -14.55 -2.72 -5.68
C PRO A 208 -14.80 -3.87 -6.65
N VAL A 209 -13.81 -4.13 -7.48
CA VAL A 209 -13.82 -5.28 -8.38
C VAL A 209 -13.30 -6.51 -7.65
N LEU A 210 -14.03 -7.61 -7.81
CA LEU A 210 -13.54 -8.94 -7.46
C LEU A 210 -12.64 -9.44 -8.56
N ASP A 211 -11.51 -9.98 -8.13
CA ASP A 211 -10.71 -10.84 -8.97
C ASP A 211 -11.04 -12.30 -8.68
N SER A 212 -11.02 -13.14 -9.72
CA SER A 212 -11.25 -14.57 -9.57
C SER A 212 -10.12 -15.35 -10.22
N ILE A 213 -9.58 -16.31 -9.45
CA ILE A 213 -8.55 -17.23 -9.89
C ILE A 213 -9.13 -18.15 -10.98
N THR A 214 -9.16 -17.67 -12.22
CA THR A 214 -9.74 -18.35 -13.37
C THR A 214 -8.63 -18.75 -14.33
N GLY A 215 -7.87 -19.79 -13.97
CA GLY A 215 -6.84 -20.32 -14.88
C GLY A 215 -5.59 -20.89 -14.21
N GLY A 216 -5.51 -20.89 -12.89
CA GLY A 216 -4.35 -21.42 -12.16
C GLY A 216 -3.32 -20.36 -11.78
N ALA A 217 -3.68 -19.07 -11.78
CA ALA A 217 -2.89 -18.05 -11.10
C ALA A 217 -2.87 -18.34 -9.59
N VAL A 218 -1.75 -18.02 -8.94
CA VAL A 218 -1.62 -18.13 -7.49
C VAL A 218 -2.02 -16.77 -6.93
N PRO A 219 -3.01 -16.69 -6.03
CA PRO A 219 -3.39 -15.41 -5.44
C PRO A 219 -2.25 -14.91 -4.53
N GLY A 220 -2.37 -13.67 -4.09
CA GLY A 220 -1.43 -13.04 -3.15
C GLY A 220 -1.24 -13.92 -1.92
N TYR A 221 -0.02 -13.94 -1.39
CA TYR A 221 0.32 -14.79 -0.25
C TYR A 221 -0.58 -14.48 0.95
N GLY A 222 -1.15 -15.52 1.56
CA GLY A 222 -2.07 -15.36 2.70
C GLY A 222 -3.42 -14.72 2.37
N SER A 223 -3.77 -14.54 1.10
CA SER A 223 -5.11 -14.11 0.68
C SER A 223 -6.17 -15.14 1.06
N PHE A 224 -7.40 -14.66 1.23
CA PHE A 224 -8.53 -15.48 1.64
C PHE A 224 -9.62 -15.52 0.57
N ASP A 225 -10.33 -16.65 0.49
CA ASP A 225 -11.48 -16.80 -0.40
C ASP A 225 -12.78 -16.23 0.22
N HIS A 226 -12.70 -15.02 0.74
CA HIS A 226 -13.86 -14.30 1.25
C HIS A 226 -13.52 -12.83 1.41
N PHE A 227 -14.55 -12.02 1.56
CA PHE A 227 -14.42 -10.67 2.11
C PHE A 227 -15.32 -10.50 3.33
N GLN A 228 -15.02 -9.50 4.14
CA GLN A 228 -15.86 -9.06 5.24
C GLN A 228 -16.53 -7.74 4.91
N TRP A 229 -17.72 -7.58 5.45
CA TRP A 229 -18.51 -6.37 5.31
C TRP A 229 -18.64 -5.72 6.68
N TYR A 230 -18.30 -4.45 6.72
CA TYR A 230 -18.43 -3.59 7.86
C TYR A 230 -19.41 -2.46 7.56
N ASP A 231 -20.22 -2.08 8.54
CA ASP A 231 -20.98 -0.84 8.52
C ASP A 231 -20.49 0.07 9.65
N MET A 232 -19.82 1.14 9.27
CA MET A 232 -19.17 2.06 10.19
C MET A 232 -20.17 2.96 10.93
N ALA A 233 -21.46 2.88 10.61
CA ALA A 233 -22.54 3.50 11.37
C ALA A 233 -22.97 2.67 12.60
N GLN A 234 -22.58 1.40 12.68
CA GLN A 234 -22.94 0.53 13.80
C GLN A 234 -22.18 0.94 15.08
N PRO A 235 -22.70 0.58 16.26
CA PRO A 235 -21.98 0.76 17.51
C PRO A 235 -20.64 0.03 17.51
N LEU A 236 -19.67 0.57 18.24
CA LEU A 236 -18.35 -0.02 18.39
C LEU A 236 -18.41 -1.49 18.85
N GLY A 237 -17.70 -2.35 18.14
CA GLY A 237 -17.65 -3.80 18.33
C GLY A 237 -18.74 -4.56 17.57
N LEU A 238 -19.64 -3.88 16.87
CA LEU A 238 -20.73 -4.47 16.08
C LEU A 238 -20.66 -4.08 14.59
N GLU A 239 -19.58 -3.43 14.17
CA GLU A 239 -19.43 -2.97 12.79
C GLU A 239 -19.27 -4.12 11.80
N ASN A 240 -18.67 -5.24 12.19
CA ASN A 240 -18.66 -6.43 11.34
C ASN A 240 -20.08 -6.99 11.24
N VAL A 241 -20.71 -6.75 10.10
CA VAL A 241 -22.10 -7.12 9.81
C VAL A 241 -22.19 -8.42 8.99
N GLY A 242 -21.06 -8.95 8.53
CA GLY A 242 -20.99 -10.29 7.92
C GLY A 242 -19.75 -10.54 7.08
N ALA A 243 -19.71 -11.74 6.50
CA ALA A 243 -18.69 -12.15 5.54
C ALA A 243 -19.32 -12.90 4.36
N TYR A 244 -18.72 -12.80 3.19
CA TYR A 244 -19.12 -13.57 2.02
C TYR A 244 -18.02 -14.56 1.62
N TRP A 245 -18.30 -15.85 1.76
CA TRP A 245 -17.40 -16.93 1.35
C TRP A 245 -17.81 -17.47 -0.02
N PHE A 246 -16.89 -17.49 -1.00
CA PHE A 246 -17.21 -17.91 -2.37
C PHE A 246 -17.20 -19.44 -2.57
N GLY A 247 -16.79 -20.22 -1.56
CA GLY A 247 -17.02 -21.67 -1.53
C GLY A 247 -15.81 -22.53 -1.89
N GLY A 248 -14.63 -21.94 -2.09
CA GLY A 248 -13.34 -22.64 -2.25
C GLY A 248 -13.18 -23.43 -3.55
N GLY A 249 -14.15 -23.36 -4.46
CA GLY A 249 -14.10 -24.06 -5.75
C GLY A 249 -13.14 -23.38 -6.72
N ALA A 250 -12.42 -24.16 -7.54
CA ALA A 250 -11.67 -23.59 -8.66
C ALA A 250 -12.63 -22.79 -9.57
N LYS A 251 -12.28 -21.53 -9.88
CA LYS A 251 -13.14 -20.51 -10.56
C LYS A 251 -14.28 -19.91 -9.73
N VAL A 252 -14.34 -20.23 -8.44
CA VAL A 252 -15.27 -19.67 -7.46
C VAL A 252 -14.50 -19.18 -6.23
N GLN A 253 -13.21 -18.89 -6.40
CA GLN A 253 -12.43 -18.18 -5.40
C GLN A 253 -12.41 -16.69 -5.75
N GLY A 254 -12.62 -15.83 -4.75
CA GLY A 254 -12.71 -14.39 -4.94
C GLY A 254 -12.05 -13.60 -3.81
N SER A 255 -11.17 -12.68 -4.20
CA SER A 255 -10.57 -11.64 -3.36
C SER A 255 -10.70 -10.30 -4.08
N TRP A 256 -10.58 -9.20 -3.37
CA TRP A 256 -10.62 -7.89 -4.02
C TRP A 256 -9.36 -7.67 -4.90
N ASP A 257 -9.56 -7.08 -6.09
CA ASP A 257 -8.50 -6.80 -7.06
C ASP A 257 -7.51 -5.79 -6.49
N LEU A 258 -6.36 -6.30 -6.04
CA LEU A 258 -5.32 -5.51 -5.39
C LEU A 258 -3.92 -5.99 -5.78
N SER A 259 -3.06 -5.06 -6.14
CA SER A 259 -1.62 -5.26 -6.12
C SER A 259 -0.94 -4.21 -5.24
N LEU A 260 0.06 -4.64 -4.47
CA LEU A 260 0.90 -3.78 -3.66
C LEU A 260 2.33 -3.81 -4.18
N ALA A 261 2.95 -2.63 -4.22
CA ALA A 261 4.36 -2.45 -4.48
C ALA A 261 5.08 -2.03 -3.20
N GLY A 262 6.33 -2.47 -3.07
CA GLY A 262 7.18 -2.16 -1.92
C GLY A 262 8.56 -1.66 -2.32
N ASN A 263 9.37 -1.36 -1.32
CA ASN A 263 10.80 -1.15 -1.53
C ASN A 263 11.51 -2.49 -1.72
N VAL A 264 12.80 -2.45 -2.04
CA VAL A 264 13.63 -3.66 -1.98
C VAL A 264 13.64 -4.19 -0.55
N ASN A 265 13.73 -5.51 -0.39
CA ASN A 265 13.88 -6.18 0.89
C ASN A 265 14.84 -5.47 1.86
N ASP A 266 14.44 -5.43 3.13
CA ASP A 266 15.15 -4.78 4.22
C ASP A 266 15.43 -3.29 4.02
N SER A 267 14.65 -2.60 3.19
CA SER A 267 14.73 -1.16 3.04
C SER A 267 13.41 -0.43 3.31
N THR A 268 13.50 0.75 3.92
CA THR A 268 12.35 1.56 4.34
C THR A 268 12.63 3.02 4.06
N ALA A 269 11.71 3.69 3.35
CA ALA A 269 11.70 5.12 3.18
C ALA A 269 11.20 5.81 4.45
N TYR A 270 11.75 6.99 4.76
CA TYR A 270 11.30 7.85 5.85
C TYR A 270 11.43 9.32 5.46
N THR A 271 10.54 10.16 5.95
CA THR A 271 10.46 11.58 5.61
C THR A 271 10.62 12.47 6.83
N SER A 272 10.81 13.77 6.60
CA SER A 272 10.85 14.76 7.68
C SER A 272 9.47 14.87 8.32
N ALA A 273 9.41 15.06 9.64
CA ALA A 273 8.16 15.39 10.31
C ALA A 273 7.69 16.83 9.99
N ASN A 274 8.59 17.67 9.47
CA ASN A 274 8.31 19.05 9.09
C ASN A 274 8.97 19.33 7.74
N PRO A 275 8.45 18.75 6.63
CA PRO A 275 9.07 18.89 5.34
C PRO A 275 9.11 20.36 4.91
N GLY A 276 10.28 20.82 4.49
CA GLY A 276 10.48 22.12 3.90
C GLY A 276 10.02 22.15 2.44
N VAL A 277 9.86 23.36 1.89
CA VAL A 277 9.42 23.58 0.51
C VAL A 277 10.35 22.96 -0.55
N ASN A 278 11.59 22.65 -0.18
CA ASN A 278 12.58 22.04 -1.07
C ASN A 278 12.75 20.52 -0.85
N ASP A 279 11.95 19.89 0.02
CA ASP A 279 11.89 18.43 0.17
C ASP A 279 11.06 17.81 -0.97
N THR A 280 11.59 17.90 -2.19
CA THR A 280 10.88 17.61 -3.44
C THR A 280 11.44 16.41 -4.19
N VAL A 281 12.58 15.85 -3.74
CA VAL A 281 13.25 14.74 -4.41
C VAL A 281 12.72 13.41 -3.87
N CYS A 282 12.47 12.45 -4.75
CA CYS A 282 12.10 11.10 -4.38
C CYS A 282 13.30 10.17 -4.58
N PHE A 283 13.67 9.40 -3.56
CA PHE A 283 14.89 8.61 -3.52
C PHE A 283 14.60 7.18 -3.05
N THR A 284 15.23 6.19 -3.70
CA THR A 284 14.99 4.78 -3.43
C THR A 284 16.26 3.93 -3.58
N CYS A 285 16.25 2.75 -2.96
CA CYS A 285 17.20 1.68 -3.22
C CYS A 285 16.71 0.88 -4.44
N THR A 286 17.60 0.62 -5.41
CA THR A 286 17.27 -0.18 -6.61
C THR A 286 17.73 -1.63 -6.49
N SER A 287 18.51 -1.96 -5.46
CA SER A 287 18.89 -3.33 -5.12
C SER A 287 19.11 -3.48 -3.61
N GLU A 288 19.18 -4.72 -3.16
CA GLU A 288 19.31 -5.05 -1.75
C GLU A 288 20.69 -4.65 -1.21
N ILE A 289 20.73 -4.13 0.02
CA ILE A 289 21.96 -3.63 0.64
C ILE A 289 22.60 -4.76 1.45
N ARG A 290 23.49 -5.52 0.81
CA ARG A 290 24.19 -6.67 1.42
C ARG A 290 25.72 -6.53 1.41
N PRO A 291 26.42 -6.97 2.47
CA PRO A 291 27.88 -6.95 2.53
C PRO A 291 28.50 -7.72 1.36
N GLY A 292 29.49 -7.10 0.71
CA GLY A 292 30.21 -7.71 -0.41
C GLY A 292 29.42 -7.83 -1.72
N GLN A 293 28.20 -7.31 -1.78
CA GLN A 293 27.36 -7.33 -2.99
C GLN A 293 27.32 -5.96 -3.67
N ALA A 294 26.87 -5.95 -4.93
CA ALA A 294 26.54 -4.72 -5.63
C ALA A 294 25.25 -4.13 -5.05
N ALA A 295 25.28 -2.82 -4.80
CA ALA A 295 24.15 -2.04 -4.32
C ALA A 295 23.85 -0.88 -5.26
N GLY A 296 22.58 -0.48 -5.33
CA GLY A 296 22.10 0.57 -6.21
C GLY A 296 21.10 1.50 -5.53
N TRP A 297 21.15 2.77 -5.93
CA TRP A 297 20.24 3.82 -5.48
C TRP A 297 19.90 4.75 -6.64
N ALA A 298 18.69 5.31 -6.59
CA ALA A 298 18.23 6.23 -7.62
C ALA A 298 17.29 7.31 -7.07
N VAL A 299 17.38 8.49 -7.67
CA VAL A 299 16.36 9.52 -7.62
C VAL A 299 15.30 9.19 -8.66
N THR A 300 14.06 9.00 -8.23
CA THR A 300 12.97 8.53 -9.12
C THR A 300 12.34 9.65 -9.94
N ASN A 301 12.52 10.90 -9.53
CA ASN A 301 12.00 12.10 -10.18
C ASN A 301 13.12 13.07 -10.61
N ALA A 302 14.26 12.54 -11.07
CA ALA A 302 15.37 13.36 -11.54
C ALA A 302 14.93 14.26 -12.71
N ASP A 303 15.28 15.54 -12.66
CA ASP A 303 14.85 16.55 -13.65
C ASP A 303 15.79 16.65 -14.88
N GLY A 304 16.94 15.97 -14.83
CA GLY A 304 17.98 16.00 -15.86
C GLY A 304 18.82 17.29 -15.92
N VAL A 305 18.64 18.21 -14.96
CA VAL A 305 19.30 19.52 -14.92
C VAL A 305 20.02 19.74 -13.57
N THR A 306 19.47 19.24 -12.49
CA THR A 306 20.03 19.27 -11.14
C THR A 306 21.04 18.14 -10.97
N ASP A 307 22.23 18.46 -10.46
CA ASP A 307 23.17 17.42 -10.04
C ASP A 307 22.76 16.87 -8.67
N TYR A 308 22.81 15.55 -8.52
CA TYR A 308 22.47 14.87 -7.27
C TYR A 308 23.71 14.25 -6.63
N ALA A 309 23.70 14.22 -5.30
CA ALA A 309 24.65 13.46 -4.50
C ALA A 309 23.94 12.64 -3.43
N MET A 310 24.47 11.45 -3.17
CA MET A 310 24.02 10.58 -2.10
C MET A 310 24.86 10.85 -0.85
N LEU A 311 24.15 11.07 0.25
CA LEU A 311 24.72 11.13 1.59
C LEU A 311 24.45 9.79 2.28
N VAL A 312 25.43 9.29 3.03
CA VAL A 312 25.35 8.00 3.73
C VAL A 312 25.71 8.20 5.19
N SER A 313 24.99 7.58 6.11
CA SER A 313 25.23 7.64 7.55
C SER A 313 24.85 6.34 8.27
N THR A 314 25.38 6.14 9.47
CA THR A 314 24.95 5.06 10.38
C THR A 314 23.83 5.49 11.33
N GLY A 315 23.29 6.70 11.17
CA GLY A 315 22.17 7.20 11.96
C GLY A 315 21.26 8.12 11.16
N ALA A 316 19.98 8.15 11.54
CA ALA A 316 19.03 9.14 11.06
C ALA A 316 19.13 10.45 11.85
N ALA A 317 18.65 11.53 11.25
CA ALA A 317 18.37 12.80 11.90
C ALA A 317 17.12 13.42 11.26
N ASP A 318 16.67 14.56 11.77
CA ASP A 318 15.71 15.43 11.08
C ASP A 318 16.13 16.87 11.41
N LEU A 319 16.98 17.44 10.55
CA LEU A 319 17.62 18.73 10.77
C LEU A 319 17.41 19.65 9.57
N PRO A 320 17.10 20.94 9.77
CA PRO A 320 17.07 21.90 8.66
C PRO A 320 18.50 22.11 8.10
N ILE A 321 18.69 22.01 6.78
CA ILE A 321 20.04 22.11 6.14
C ILE A 321 20.22 23.26 5.15
N VAL A 322 19.20 23.63 4.37
CA VAL A 322 19.36 24.64 3.29
C VAL A 322 19.17 26.04 3.84
N ALA A 323 20.02 27.00 3.43
CA ALA A 323 19.88 28.47 3.52
C ALA A 323 18.63 29.05 4.26
N GLY A 324 18.50 28.79 5.57
CA GLY A 324 17.37 29.28 6.39
C GLY A 324 16.29 28.24 6.77
N GLY A 325 16.49 26.95 6.51
CA GLY A 325 15.61 25.84 6.89
C GLY A 325 14.60 25.38 5.84
N SER A 326 14.88 25.52 4.55
CA SER A 326 13.91 25.18 3.48
C SER A 326 13.94 23.72 2.98
N ALA A 327 14.92 22.91 3.38
CA ALA A 327 14.97 21.46 3.14
C ALA A 327 15.52 20.74 4.38
N SER A 328 15.20 19.45 4.50
CA SER A 328 15.46 18.62 5.66
C SER A 328 16.56 17.58 5.42
N LEU A 329 17.49 17.49 6.35
CA LEU A 329 18.55 16.50 6.42
C LEU A 329 18.07 15.35 7.28
N LEU A 330 17.89 14.22 6.63
CA LEU A 330 17.31 13.03 7.24
C LEU A 330 18.35 12.05 7.77
N ILE A 331 19.63 12.36 7.59
CA ILE A 331 20.75 11.58 8.07
C ILE A 331 21.57 12.34 9.12
N ASN A 332 22.19 11.61 10.04
CA ASN A 332 23.10 12.22 10.99
C ASN A 332 24.46 12.47 10.31
N HIS A 333 24.75 13.74 10.01
CA HIS A 333 26.01 14.15 9.37
C HIS A 333 27.27 13.85 10.21
N THR A 334 27.14 13.72 11.54
CA THR A 334 28.28 13.41 12.43
C THR A 334 28.71 11.96 12.36
N SER A 335 27.86 11.08 11.83
CA SER A 335 28.10 9.64 11.67
C SER A 335 28.17 9.20 10.22
N MET A 336 28.56 10.11 9.30
CA MET A 336 28.80 9.75 7.90
C MET A 336 30.09 8.94 7.80
N PRO A 337 30.03 7.64 7.41
CA PRO A 337 31.22 6.83 7.26
C PRO A 337 32.05 7.23 6.03
N ALA A 338 31.39 7.83 5.03
CA ALA A 338 31.98 8.30 3.77
C ALA A 338 30.99 9.22 3.03
N GLY A 339 31.48 9.85 1.95
CA GLY A 339 30.68 10.72 1.09
C GLY A 339 30.86 12.21 1.38
N PRO A 340 30.15 13.09 0.66
CA PRO A 340 29.07 12.79 -0.29
C PRO A 340 29.53 12.04 -1.55
N PHE A 341 28.67 11.18 -2.08
CA PHE A 341 28.94 10.41 -3.28
C PHE A 341 28.17 10.99 -4.48
N PRO A 342 28.81 11.25 -5.63
CA PRO A 342 28.14 11.86 -6.77
C PRO A 342 27.20 10.88 -7.47
N MET A 343 25.97 11.32 -7.77
CA MET A 343 24.99 10.60 -8.59
C MET A 343 24.80 11.24 -9.97
N GLY A 344 25.26 12.49 -10.15
CA GLY A 344 25.16 13.27 -11.38
C GLY A 344 23.71 13.63 -11.74
N LEU A 345 23.52 14.17 -12.95
CA LEU A 345 22.21 14.62 -13.46
C LEU A 345 21.14 13.52 -13.58
N VAL A 346 21.56 12.27 -13.76
CA VAL A 346 20.65 11.12 -13.84
C VAL A 346 20.14 10.73 -12.45
N GLY A 347 20.84 11.15 -11.39
CA GLY A 347 20.47 10.82 -10.02
C GLY A 347 20.57 9.32 -9.74
N SER A 348 21.54 8.61 -10.32
CA SER A 348 21.72 7.17 -10.09
C SER A 348 23.11 6.86 -9.56
N MET A 349 23.19 5.88 -8.65
CA MET A 349 24.43 5.37 -8.11
C MET A 349 24.42 3.85 -8.04
N GLY A 350 25.53 3.24 -8.42
CA GLY A 350 25.82 1.84 -8.13
C GLY A 350 27.20 1.73 -7.49
N ALA A 351 27.33 0.86 -6.48
CA ALA A 351 28.60 0.62 -5.81
C ALA A 351 28.72 -0.84 -5.36
N ASN A 352 29.94 -1.39 -5.37
CA ASN A 352 30.22 -2.66 -4.71
C ASN A 352 30.46 -2.38 -3.22
N LEU A 353 29.64 -2.97 -2.35
CA LEU A 353 29.73 -2.76 -0.92
C LEU A 353 30.90 -3.54 -0.31
N PRO A 354 31.56 -2.99 0.73
CA PRO A 354 32.53 -3.74 1.51
C PRO A 354 31.92 -5.00 2.13
N THR A 355 32.76 -5.98 2.46
CA THR A 355 32.34 -7.22 3.14
C THR A 355 31.86 -7.00 4.58
N ALA A 356 32.09 -5.80 5.13
CA ALA A 356 31.59 -5.39 6.43
C ALA A 356 30.92 -4.01 6.27
N ILE A 357 29.61 -3.98 6.46
CA ILE A 357 28.81 -2.75 6.52
C ILE A 357 28.11 -2.67 7.89
N PRO A 358 27.77 -1.46 8.36
CA PRO A 358 26.99 -1.29 9.59
C PRO A 358 25.62 -2.01 9.51
N PRO A 359 25.04 -2.46 10.66
CA PRO A 359 23.74 -3.11 10.68
C PRO A 359 22.58 -2.24 10.18
N ASN A 360 22.71 -0.92 10.31
CA ASN A 360 21.78 0.05 9.74
C ASN A 360 22.55 1.03 8.87
N VAL A 361 22.12 1.17 7.64
CA VAL A 361 22.65 2.16 6.70
C VAL A 361 21.52 3.13 6.36
N TYR A 362 21.78 4.42 6.55
CA TYR A 362 20.86 5.50 6.22
C TYR A 362 21.42 6.27 5.03
N THR A 363 20.58 6.50 4.02
CA THR A 363 20.96 7.21 2.81
C THR A 363 19.94 8.26 2.44
N GLN A 364 20.40 9.39 1.89
CA GLN A 364 19.53 10.46 1.40
C GLN A 364 20.17 11.06 0.15
N ALA A 365 19.37 11.43 -0.85
CA ALA A 365 19.84 12.22 -1.98
C ALA A 365 19.61 13.72 -1.73
N VAL A 366 20.57 14.53 -2.18
CA VAL A 366 20.44 15.99 -2.20
C VAL A 366 20.72 16.51 -3.61
N GLY A 367 19.84 17.38 -4.09
CA GLY A 367 20.06 18.15 -5.31
C GLY A 367 20.88 19.39 -4.99
N TYR A 368 21.84 19.74 -5.85
CA TYR A 368 22.68 20.91 -5.65
C TYR A 368 23.01 21.62 -6.97
N SER A 369 23.40 22.89 -6.85
CA SER A 369 23.88 23.71 -7.97
C SER A 369 25.28 24.26 -7.67
N GLY A 370 26.26 23.94 -8.53
CA GLY A 370 27.66 24.31 -8.32
C GLY A 370 28.40 23.33 -7.40
N ALA A 371 29.20 23.84 -6.46
CA ALA A 371 29.94 22.97 -5.53
C ALA A 371 29.03 22.46 -4.42
N LEU A 372 29.02 21.14 -4.19
CA LEU A 372 28.20 20.54 -3.14
C LEU A 372 28.57 21.10 -1.76
N SER A 373 27.66 21.87 -1.19
CA SER A 373 27.75 22.48 0.13
C SER A 373 26.34 22.82 0.61
N PRO A 374 26.10 22.98 1.93
CA PRO A 374 24.77 23.32 2.45
C PRO A 374 24.16 24.59 1.82
N ALA A 375 24.99 25.56 1.44
CA ALA A 375 24.54 26.80 0.81
C ALA A 375 24.09 26.63 -0.66
N ASN A 376 24.54 25.54 -1.30
CA ASN A 376 24.29 25.23 -2.71
C ASN A 376 23.32 24.06 -2.90
N THR A 377 22.86 23.44 -1.81
CA THR A 377 21.79 22.44 -1.84
C THR A 377 20.48 23.12 -2.20
N THR A 378 19.85 22.65 -3.28
CA THR A 378 18.62 23.21 -3.84
C THR A 378 17.40 22.37 -3.50
N ALA A 379 17.59 21.07 -3.25
CA ALA A 379 16.52 20.15 -2.89
C ALA A 379 17.04 18.98 -2.05
N ALA A 380 16.17 18.37 -1.27
CA ALA A 380 16.49 17.15 -0.52
C ALA A 380 15.41 16.09 -0.74
N SER A 381 15.78 14.82 -0.55
CA SER A 381 14.88 13.70 -0.71
C SER A 381 14.36 13.16 0.61
N ASN A 382 13.40 12.23 0.54
CA ASN A 382 13.19 11.25 1.62
C ASN A 382 14.51 10.51 1.94
N GLY A 383 14.62 10.01 3.16
CA GLY A 383 15.67 9.10 3.57
C GLY A 383 15.29 7.66 3.25
N MET A 384 16.30 6.82 3.08
CA MET A 384 16.17 5.36 3.00
C MET A 384 16.99 4.75 4.13
N LYS A 385 16.38 3.88 4.91
CA LYS A 385 17.03 3.01 5.88
C LYS A 385 17.17 1.63 5.25
N SER A 386 18.33 1.00 5.40
CA SER A 386 18.52 -0.41 5.07
C SER A 386 19.07 -1.18 6.25
N VAL A 387 18.55 -2.38 6.48
CA VAL A 387 18.95 -3.28 7.57
C VAL A 387 19.74 -4.46 7.00
N ASN A 388 20.81 -4.86 7.69
CA ASN A 388 21.66 -5.98 7.29
C ASN A 388 21.98 -6.92 8.45
#